data_AF-A0A258BV83-F1
#
_entry.id   AF-A0A258BV83-F1
#
_cell.length_a   1.000
_cell.length_b   1.000
_cell.length_c   1.000
_cell.angle_alpha   90.00
_cell.angle_beta   90.00
_cell.angle_gamma   90.00
#
_symmetry.space_group_name_H-M   'P 1'
#
loop_
_entity.id
_entity.type
_entity.pdbx_description
1 polymer ?
#
loop_
_entity_poly.entity_id
_entity_poly.type
_entity_poly.pdbx_seq_one_letter_code
_entity_poly.pdbx_strand_id
1 'polypeptide(L)'
;DFAGCWKVPTAVFNREHVAPYVYDNAPRWGYYMRYFSPQSLVRNALSIKAQRAGRIEWDPLVLTRFGDGPLQTSNTRQLLYGRPDALDRNCFDALREMSARLQHEGRRLLVVSTPLNPEWKEKYDPEGTFLADFDRRIADALGATGGTYWNADKDWKTPVNSFVDAVHLRWSAAQEFTLALAKQLRDVPNNRAAPTLVSRSAERQLPAF
;
A
#
# COMPACT_ATOMS: atom_id res chain seq x y z
N ASP A 1 3.86 -4.33 -7.68
CA ASP A 1 3.49 -5.26 -6.59
C ASP A 1 3.15 -6.64 -7.15
N PHE A 2 3.25 -7.69 -6.35
CA PHE A 2 3.04 -9.10 -6.76
C PHE A 2 4.10 -9.74 -7.69
N ALA A 3 5.29 -9.15 -7.74
CA ALA A 3 6.48 -9.75 -8.33
C ALA A 3 7.63 -9.68 -7.32
N GLY A 4 8.48 -10.71 -7.29
CA GLY A 4 9.71 -10.72 -6.49
C GLY A 4 9.48 -10.60 -4.97
N CYS A 5 8.39 -11.14 -4.42
CA CYS A 5 8.16 -11.12 -2.96
C CYS A 5 9.23 -11.91 -2.20
N TRP A 6 9.94 -12.83 -2.87
CA TRP A 6 11.12 -13.50 -2.32
C TRP A 6 12.35 -12.59 -2.19
N LYS A 7 12.38 -11.43 -2.87
CA LYS A 7 13.59 -10.57 -2.99
C LYS A 7 13.76 -9.56 -1.88
N VAL A 8 12.75 -9.33 -1.01
CA VAL A 8 12.81 -8.26 0.00
C VAL A 8 13.38 -8.82 1.30
N PRO A 9 14.59 -8.41 1.73
CA PRO A 9 15.10 -8.77 3.04
C PRO A 9 14.15 -8.22 4.11
N THR A 10 13.76 -9.04 5.08
CA THR A 10 12.93 -8.60 6.22
C THR A 10 13.67 -7.60 7.12
N ALA A 11 14.99 -7.51 7.00
CA ALA A 11 15.81 -6.62 7.78
C ALA A 11 15.85 -5.22 7.14
N VAL A 12 15.20 -4.24 7.80
CA VAL A 12 15.25 -2.82 7.43
C VAL A 12 16.66 -2.23 7.56
N PHE A 13 17.47 -2.80 8.46
CA PHE A 13 18.85 -2.40 8.67
C PHE A 13 19.78 -3.60 8.53
N ASN A 14 21.02 -3.35 8.10
CA ASN A 14 22.06 -4.36 8.21
C ASN A 14 22.32 -4.65 9.70
N ARG A 15 22.02 -5.88 10.13
CA ARG A 15 22.14 -6.31 11.52
C ARG A 15 23.55 -6.19 12.07
N GLU A 16 24.58 -6.41 11.24
CA GLU A 16 25.98 -6.29 11.64
C GLU A 16 26.34 -4.85 12.03
N HIS A 17 25.67 -3.85 11.45
CA HIS A 17 25.92 -2.45 11.79
C HIS A 17 25.10 -1.97 12.99
N VAL A 18 23.86 -2.48 13.15
CA VAL A 18 22.93 -2.00 14.18
C VAL A 18 23.10 -2.72 15.51
N ALA A 19 23.43 -4.02 15.51
CA ALA A 19 23.53 -4.79 16.76
C ALA A 19 24.55 -4.16 17.75
N PRO A 20 25.77 -3.76 17.33
CA PRO A 20 26.70 -3.11 18.25
C PRO A 20 26.23 -1.75 18.75
N TYR A 21 25.50 -1.00 17.90
CA TYR A 21 24.94 0.31 18.27
C TYR A 21 23.80 0.18 19.30
N VAL A 22 22.95 -0.85 19.18
CA VAL A 22 21.78 -1.05 20.05
C VAL A 22 22.12 -1.81 21.33
N TYR A 23 22.93 -2.87 21.23
CA TYR A 23 23.13 -3.84 22.30
C TYR A 23 24.49 -3.72 23.00
N ASP A 24 25.52 -3.21 22.32
CA ASP A 24 26.90 -3.22 22.83
C ASP A 24 27.43 -1.82 23.19
N ASN A 25 26.56 -0.81 23.27
CA ASN A 25 26.93 0.59 23.56
C ASN A 25 28.04 1.14 22.63
N ALA A 26 28.10 0.68 21.38
CA ALA A 26 29.09 1.18 20.43
C ALA A 26 28.95 2.71 20.19
N PRO A 27 30.06 3.42 19.89
CA PRO A 27 30.03 4.86 19.67
C PRO A 27 29.04 5.27 18.58
N ARG A 28 28.10 6.16 18.94
CA ARG A 28 27.01 6.59 18.05
C ARG A 28 27.49 7.20 16.74
N TRP A 29 28.62 7.91 16.77
CA TRP A 29 29.19 8.59 15.61
C TRP A 29 29.53 7.64 14.46
N GLY A 30 30.01 6.43 14.75
CA GLY A 30 30.30 5.43 13.70
C GLY A 30 29.05 5.05 12.91
N TYR A 31 27.92 4.89 13.61
CA TYR A 31 26.63 4.61 12.98
C TYR A 31 26.15 5.79 12.12
N TYR A 32 26.16 7.01 12.68
CA TYR A 32 25.72 8.20 11.94
C TYR A 32 26.54 8.45 10.69
N MET A 33 27.88 8.38 10.77
CA MET A 33 28.75 8.67 9.63
C MET A 33 28.65 7.62 8.52
N ARG A 34 28.38 6.34 8.87
CA ARG A 34 28.23 5.26 7.89
C ARG A 34 27.01 5.45 6.97
N TYR A 35 25.92 5.98 7.51
CA TYR A 35 24.68 6.22 6.79
C TYR A 35 24.47 7.67 6.37
N PHE A 36 25.41 8.55 6.73
CA PHE A 36 25.40 9.93 6.29
C PHE A 36 25.69 10.01 4.78
N SER A 37 24.75 10.56 4.03
CA SER A 37 24.91 10.81 2.59
C SER A 37 25.18 12.29 2.35
N PRO A 38 26.45 12.74 2.29
CA PRO A 38 26.78 14.15 2.07
C PRO A 38 26.26 14.65 0.73
N GLN A 39 26.26 13.80 -0.31
CA GLN A 39 25.69 14.14 -1.61
C GLN A 39 24.18 14.41 -1.52
N SER A 40 23.43 13.58 -0.78
CA SER A 40 22.01 13.82 -0.54
C SER A 40 21.81 15.11 0.26
N LEU A 41 22.60 15.35 1.31
CA LEU A 41 22.51 16.58 2.09
C LEU A 41 22.70 17.82 1.21
N VAL A 42 23.76 17.87 0.41
CA VAL A 42 24.04 19.00 -0.47
C VAL A 42 22.92 19.19 -1.47
N ARG A 43 22.48 18.12 -2.16
CA ARG A 43 21.36 18.22 -3.12
C ARG A 43 20.10 18.78 -2.49
N ASN A 44 19.72 18.26 -1.32
CA ASN A 44 18.55 18.74 -0.58
C ASN A 44 18.74 20.18 -0.09
N ALA A 45 19.91 20.54 0.43
CA ALA A 45 20.18 21.91 0.89
C ALA A 45 20.04 22.94 -0.24
N LEU A 46 20.41 22.56 -1.47
CA LEU A 46 20.26 23.41 -2.65
C LEU A 46 18.80 23.56 -3.11
N SER A 47 17.95 22.54 -2.94
CA SER A 47 16.56 22.54 -3.42
C SER A 47 15.52 22.91 -2.36
N ILE A 48 15.81 22.71 -1.06
CA ILE A 48 14.82 22.75 0.02
C ILE A 48 14.00 24.04 0.08
N LYS A 49 14.65 25.19 -0.17
CA LYS A 49 13.96 26.50 -0.16
C LYS A 49 12.92 26.57 -1.29
N ALA A 50 13.25 26.05 -2.47
CA ALA A 50 12.34 26.02 -3.61
C ALA A 50 11.23 24.99 -3.43
N GLN A 51 11.55 23.80 -2.88
CA GLN A 51 10.56 22.75 -2.58
C GLN A 51 9.52 23.24 -1.56
N ARG A 52 9.96 23.86 -0.46
CA ARG A 52 9.07 24.43 0.57
C ARG A 52 8.25 25.62 0.07
N ALA A 53 8.74 26.33 -0.94
CA ALA A 53 8.01 27.40 -1.61
C ALA A 53 7.10 26.88 -2.75
N GLY A 54 7.00 25.56 -2.96
CA GLY A 54 6.19 24.95 -4.02
C GLY A 54 6.68 25.26 -5.45
N ARG A 55 7.96 25.64 -5.62
CA ARG A 55 8.53 26.04 -6.92
C ARG A 55 9.13 24.87 -7.71
N ILE A 56 9.20 23.69 -7.11
CA ILE A 56 9.64 22.45 -7.74
C ILE A 56 8.42 21.57 -7.88
N GLU A 57 7.93 21.43 -9.10
CA GLU A 57 6.67 20.74 -9.39
C GLU A 57 6.69 19.28 -8.93
N TRP A 58 7.75 18.53 -9.22
CA TRP A 58 7.80 17.08 -9.03
C TRP A 58 8.20 16.62 -7.63
N ASP A 59 8.58 17.56 -6.77
CA ASP A 59 9.07 17.28 -5.42
C ASP A 59 8.77 18.48 -4.48
N PRO A 60 7.49 18.88 -4.34
CA PRO A 60 7.13 19.98 -3.46
C PRO A 60 7.13 19.51 -2.00
N LEU A 61 7.55 20.40 -1.09
CA LEU A 61 7.45 20.19 0.36
C LEU A 61 6.42 21.17 0.94
N VAL A 62 5.25 21.19 0.32
CA VAL A 62 4.09 21.98 0.75
C VAL A 62 3.04 21.01 1.24
N LEU A 63 2.64 21.16 2.49
CA LEU A 63 1.63 20.31 3.12
C LEU A 63 0.32 21.10 3.26
N THR A 64 -0.81 20.41 3.17
CA THR A 64 -2.10 20.98 3.56
C THR A 64 -2.19 21.11 5.08
N ARG A 65 -3.28 21.70 5.58
CA ARG A 65 -3.58 21.77 7.02
C ARG A 65 -3.65 20.40 7.72
N PHE A 66 -3.84 19.32 6.96
CA PHE A 66 -3.92 17.96 7.48
C PHE A 66 -2.59 17.20 7.41
N GLY A 67 -1.52 17.85 6.94
CA GLY A 67 -0.18 17.26 6.87
C GLY A 67 0.06 16.36 5.64
N ASP A 68 -0.90 16.22 4.73
CA ASP A 68 -0.71 15.58 3.43
C ASP A 68 0.00 16.52 2.45
N GLY A 69 0.82 15.96 1.55
CA GLY A 69 1.56 16.69 0.52
C GLY A 69 1.17 16.23 -0.88
N PRO A 70 -0.05 16.54 -1.36
CA PRO A 70 -0.51 16.06 -2.65
C PRO A 70 0.27 16.71 -3.79
N LEU A 71 0.72 15.90 -4.74
CA LEU A 71 1.32 16.39 -5.96
C LEU A 71 0.24 16.97 -6.88
N GLN A 72 0.14 18.31 -6.93
CA GLN A 72 -0.74 19.03 -7.84
C GLN A 72 0.03 19.44 -9.10
N THR A 73 -0.26 18.78 -10.21
CA THR A 73 0.41 18.99 -11.49
C THR A 73 -0.57 18.75 -12.64
N SER A 74 -0.42 19.53 -13.71
CA SER A 74 -1.04 19.27 -15.02
C SER A 74 -0.12 18.49 -15.96
N ASN A 75 1.17 18.37 -15.64
CA ASN A 75 2.15 17.66 -16.45
C ASN A 75 2.01 16.14 -16.28
N THR A 76 2.51 15.40 -17.28
CA THR A 76 2.48 13.94 -17.34
C THR A 76 3.91 13.44 -17.49
N ARG A 77 4.28 12.41 -16.73
CA ARG A 77 5.54 11.70 -16.89
C ARG A 77 5.41 10.61 -17.96
N GLN A 78 6.54 10.16 -18.48
CA GLN A 78 6.59 9.02 -19.39
C GLN A 78 6.06 7.74 -18.70
N LEU A 79 5.57 6.80 -19.52
CA LEU A 79 5.08 5.48 -19.10
C LEU A 79 6.25 4.51 -18.80
N LEU A 80 7.13 4.91 -17.88
CA LEU A 80 8.49 4.35 -17.68
C LEU A 80 8.54 2.93 -17.11
N TYR A 81 7.44 2.39 -16.60
CA TYR A 81 7.44 1.12 -15.86
C TYR A 81 7.58 -0.11 -16.76
N GLY A 82 7.47 0.02 -18.09
CA GLY A 82 7.67 -1.08 -19.02
C GLY A 82 6.63 -2.21 -18.87
N ARG A 83 6.97 -3.39 -19.39
CA ARG A 83 6.15 -4.61 -19.21
C ARG A 83 6.35 -5.15 -17.79
N PRO A 84 5.29 -5.58 -17.08
CA PRO A 84 5.44 -6.15 -15.75
C PRO A 84 6.28 -7.43 -15.75
N ASP A 85 7.01 -7.64 -14.66
CA ASP A 85 7.58 -8.95 -14.33
C ASP A 85 6.47 -10.00 -14.17
N ALA A 86 6.84 -11.27 -14.31
CA ALA A 86 5.93 -12.38 -14.07
C ALA A 86 5.39 -12.37 -12.63
N LEU A 87 4.10 -12.69 -12.49
CA LEU A 87 3.41 -12.79 -11.22
C LEU A 87 4.04 -13.86 -10.33
N ASP A 88 4.41 -13.49 -9.10
CA ASP A 88 5.06 -14.36 -8.13
C ASP A 88 4.02 -15.00 -7.22
N ARG A 89 3.94 -16.34 -7.26
CA ARG A 89 3.00 -17.12 -6.45
C ARG A 89 3.11 -16.82 -4.95
N ASN A 90 4.31 -16.57 -4.45
CA ASN A 90 4.53 -16.32 -3.02
C ASN A 90 3.78 -15.07 -2.53
N CYS A 91 3.58 -14.08 -3.40
CA CYS A 91 2.82 -12.88 -3.06
C CYS A 91 1.33 -13.21 -2.83
N PHE A 92 0.75 -14.11 -3.62
CA PHE A 92 -0.64 -14.53 -3.47
C PHE A 92 -0.83 -15.47 -2.29
N ASP A 93 0.16 -16.33 -2.01
CA ASP A 93 0.14 -17.17 -0.80
C ASP A 93 0.21 -16.29 0.46
N ALA A 94 1.06 -15.25 0.49
CA ALA A 94 1.10 -14.28 1.58
C ALA A 94 -0.22 -13.49 1.72
N LEU A 95 -0.88 -13.12 0.61
CA LEU A 95 -2.20 -12.49 0.65
C LEU A 95 -3.25 -13.41 1.27
N ARG A 96 -3.25 -14.70 0.89
CA ARG A 96 -4.15 -15.71 1.46
C ARG A 96 -3.93 -15.86 2.97
N GLU A 97 -2.68 -15.97 3.40
CA GLU A 97 -2.33 -16.06 4.83
C GLU A 97 -2.78 -14.83 5.62
N MET A 98 -2.54 -13.62 5.08
CA MET A 98 -3.01 -12.38 5.69
C MET A 98 -4.54 -12.36 5.81
N SER A 99 -5.24 -12.75 4.75
CA SER A 99 -6.71 -12.78 4.76
C SER A 99 -7.26 -13.80 5.75
N ALA A 100 -6.69 -15.01 5.82
CA ALA A 100 -7.08 -16.04 6.79
C ALA A 100 -6.88 -15.56 8.23
N ARG A 101 -5.73 -14.94 8.51
CA ARG A 101 -5.44 -14.37 9.84
C ARG A 101 -6.46 -13.29 10.21
N LEU A 102 -6.72 -12.34 9.32
CA LEU A 102 -7.67 -11.26 9.58
C LEU A 102 -9.07 -11.81 9.83
N GLN A 103 -9.50 -12.83 9.07
CA GLN A 103 -10.77 -13.50 9.29
C GLN A 103 -10.84 -14.15 10.69
N HIS A 104 -9.80 -14.88 11.10
CA HIS A 104 -9.71 -15.47 12.44
C HIS A 104 -9.74 -14.42 13.56
N GLU A 105 -9.17 -13.23 13.32
CA GLU A 105 -9.23 -12.09 14.25
C GLU A 105 -10.57 -11.33 14.22
N GLY A 106 -11.56 -11.79 13.44
CA GLY A 106 -12.86 -11.10 13.29
C GLY A 106 -12.75 -9.77 12.53
N ARG A 107 -11.69 -9.59 11.73
CA ARG A 107 -11.44 -8.39 10.92
C ARG A 107 -11.82 -8.65 9.47
N ARG A 108 -12.32 -7.60 8.81
CA ARG A 108 -12.65 -7.64 7.37
C ARG A 108 -11.46 -7.15 6.57
N LEU A 109 -11.19 -7.81 5.45
CA LEU A 109 -10.20 -7.40 4.46
C LEU A 109 -10.90 -7.06 3.15
N LEU A 110 -10.72 -5.83 2.67
CA LEU A 110 -11.01 -5.43 1.30
C LEU A 110 -9.66 -5.19 0.60
N VAL A 111 -9.42 -5.91 -0.49
CA VAL A 111 -8.32 -5.66 -1.41
C VAL A 111 -8.85 -4.84 -2.58
N VAL A 112 -8.08 -3.84 -2.99
CA VAL A 112 -8.46 -2.95 -4.10
C VAL A 112 -7.33 -2.89 -5.10
N SER A 113 -7.63 -3.18 -6.36
CA SER A 113 -6.72 -2.85 -7.45
C SER A 113 -7.02 -1.44 -7.92
N THR A 114 -6.04 -0.55 -7.85
CA THR A 114 -6.13 0.80 -8.41
C THR A 114 -6.11 0.72 -9.94
N PRO A 115 -6.80 1.64 -10.64
CA PRO A 115 -6.78 1.67 -12.09
C PRO A 115 -5.38 1.96 -12.63
N LEU A 116 -5.10 1.48 -13.83
CA LEU A 116 -3.88 1.73 -14.59
C LEU A 116 -4.16 2.66 -15.76
N ASN A 117 -3.13 3.40 -16.18
CA ASN A 117 -3.22 4.29 -17.31
C ASN A 117 -3.65 3.51 -18.59
N PRO A 118 -4.75 3.90 -19.27
CA PRO A 118 -5.23 3.21 -20.46
C PRO A 118 -4.18 3.04 -21.56
N GLU A 119 -3.33 4.06 -21.79
CA GLU A 119 -2.27 4.01 -22.81
C GLU A 119 -1.16 3.03 -22.43
N TRP A 120 -0.89 2.88 -21.13
CA TRP A 120 0.06 1.87 -20.67
C TRP A 120 -0.49 0.46 -20.93
N LYS A 121 -1.79 0.24 -20.67
CA LYS A 121 -2.44 -1.05 -20.91
C LYS A 121 -2.42 -1.41 -22.39
N GLU A 122 -2.79 -0.47 -23.26
CA GLU A 122 -2.73 -0.65 -24.72
C GLU A 122 -1.32 -1.03 -25.19
N LYS A 123 -0.29 -0.42 -24.59
CA LYS A 123 1.11 -0.69 -24.98
C LYS A 123 1.67 -2.02 -24.46
N TYR A 124 1.34 -2.43 -23.24
CA TYR A 124 2.04 -3.52 -22.55
C TYR A 124 1.17 -4.73 -22.19
N ASP A 125 -0.15 -4.61 -22.20
CA ASP A 125 -1.12 -5.70 -22.04
C ASP A 125 -2.35 -5.46 -22.94
N PRO A 126 -2.17 -5.33 -24.27
CA PRO A 126 -3.26 -5.00 -25.21
C PRO A 126 -4.41 -5.99 -25.13
N GLU A 127 -4.11 -7.28 -24.88
CA GLU A 127 -5.11 -8.34 -24.81
C GLU A 127 -5.69 -8.53 -23.40
N GLY A 128 -5.24 -7.74 -22.43
CA GLY A 128 -5.68 -7.80 -21.03
C GLY A 128 -5.36 -9.11 -20.31
N THR A 129 -4.50 -9.96 -20.89
CA THR A 129 -4.21 -11.31 -20.38
C THR A 129 -3.48 -11.28 -19.05
N PHE A 130 -2.55 -10.33 -18.88
CA PHE A 130 -1.78 -10.20 -17.65
C PHE A 130 -2.69 -9.73 -16.51
N LEU A 131 -3.48 -8.68 -16.75
CA LEU A 131 -4.42 -8.16 -15.75
C LEU A 131 -5.54 -9.15 -15.42
N ALA A 132 -6.01 -9.94 -16.39
CA ALA A 132 -6.96 -11.01 -16.14
C ALA A 132 -6.37 -12.13 -15.25
N ASP A 133 -5.11 -12.52 -15.47
CA ASP A 133 -4.44 -13.50 -14.60
C ASP A 133 -4.24 -12.95 -13.19
N PHE A 134 -3.82 -11.68 -13.08
CA PHE A 134 -3.68 -10.98 -11.80
C PHE A 134 -5.00 -10.99 -11.01
N ASP A 135 -6.10 -10.55 -11.63
CA ASP A 135 -7.42 -10.50 -11.01
C ASP A 135 -7.89 -11.87 -10.51
N ARG A 136 -7.74 -12.88 -11.36
CA ARG A 136 -8.11 -14.25 -11.01
C ARG A 136 -7.36 -14.72 -9.77
N ARG A 137 -6.05 -14.50 -9.72
CA ARG A 137 -5.22 -14.94 -8.58
C ARG A 137 -5.53 -14.18 -7.29
N ILE A 138 -5.89 -12.90 -7.36
CA ILE A 138 -6.38 -12.15 -6.19
C ILE A 138 -7.71 -12.75 -5.70
N ALA A 139 -8.66 -12.97 -6.60
CA ALA A 139 -9.94 -13.58 -6.26
C ALA A 139 -9.77 -14.97 -5.63
N ASP A 140 -8.91 -15.82 -6.21
CA ASP A 140 -8.58 -17.15 -5.68
C ASP A 140 -7.90 -17.09 -4.30
N ALA A 141 -7.03 -16.11 -4.07
CA ALA A 141 -6.36 -15.93 -2.78
C ALA A 141 -7.34 -15.53 -1.66
N LEU A 142 -8.40 -14.79 -1.98
CA LEU A 142 -9.36 -14.25 -1.01
C LEU A 142 -10.61 -15.11 -0.84
N GLY A 143 -11.02 -15.86 -1.87
CA GLY A 143 -12.27 -16.63 -1.89
C GLY A 143 -12.38 -17.69 -0.79
N ALA A 144 -11.24 -18.25 -0.35
CA ALA A 144 -11.20 -19.24 0.73
C ALA A 144 -11.24 -18.63 2.15
N THR A 145 -11.03 -17.31 2.28
CA THR A 145 -10.68 -16.64 3.54
C THR A 145 -11.60 -15.47 3.88
N GLY A 146 -12.71 -15.31 3.15
CA GLY A 146 -13.73 -14.30 3.41
C GLY A 146 -13.30 -12.85 3.13
N GLY A 147 -12.16 -12.64 2.47
CA GLY A 147 -11.76 -11.32 1.97
C GLY A 147 -12.59 -10.92 0.75
N THR A 148 -12.76 -9.62 0.54
CA THR A 148 -13.41 -9.08 -0.66
C THR A 148 -12.41 -8.41 -1.59
N TYR A 149 -12.72 -8.43 -2.89
CA TYR A 149 -11.91 -7.80 -3.93
C TYR A 149 -12.76 -6.79 -4.70
N TRP A 150 -12.23 -5.59 -4.87
CA TRP A 150 -12.75 -4.62 -5.83
C TRP A 150 -11.67 -4.28 -6.87
N ASN A 151 -11.95 -4.57 -8.14
CA ASN A 151 -11.08 -4.14 -9.23
C ASN A 151 -11.56 -2.81 -9.80
N ALA A 152 -10.99 -1.71 -9.31
CA ALA A 152 -11.34 -0.39 -9.81
C ALA A 152 -10.81 -0.12 -11.23
N ASP A 153 -9.83 -0.88 -11.73
CA ASP A 153 -9.39 -0.77 -13.13
C ASP A 153 -10.50 -1.16 -14.12
N LYS A 154 -11.38 -2.09 -13.72
CA LYS A 154 -12.53 -2.54 -14.50
C LYS A 154 -13.81 -1.77 -14.15
N ASP A 155 -14.04 -1.56 -12.87
CA ASP A 155 -15.34 -1.11 -12.37
C ASP A 155 -15.44 0.42 -12.26
N TRP A 156 -14.32 1.15 -12.34
CA TRP A 156 -14.29 2.60 -12.21
C TRP A 156 -13.73 3.26 -13.47
N LYS A 157 -14.56 4.09 -14.11
CA LYS A 157 -14.19 4.80 -15.34
C LYS A 157 -13.07 5.80 -15.05
N THR A 158 -11.89 5.48 -15.57
CA THR A 158 -10.68 6.27 -15.32
C THR A 158 -10.08 6.76 -16.65
N PRO A 159 -10.39 7.98 -17.10
CA PRO A 159 -9.83 8.53 -18.34
C PRO A 159 -8.31 8.73 -18.25
N VAL A 160 -7.62 8.81 -19.39
CA VAL A 160 -6.15 8.95 -19.46
C VAL A 160 -5.61 10.16 -18.68
N ASN A 161 -6.36 11.27 -18.66
CA ASN A 161 -5.98 12.48 -17.96
C ASN A 161 -6.07 12.36 -16.43
N SER A 162 -6.64 11.27 -15.90
CA SER A 162 -6.64 10.98 -14.47
C SER A 162 -5.26 10.59 -13.93
N PHE A 163 -4.25 10.39 -14.78
CA PHE A 163 -2.94 9.87 -14.38
C PHE A 163 -1.80 10.88 -14.54
N VAL A 164 -0.84 10.79 -13.62
CA VAL A 164 0.46 11.47 -13.72
C VAL A 164 1.46 10.62 -14.50
N ASP A 165 1.38 9.29 -14.37
CA ASP A 165 2.24 8.33 -15.08
C ASP A 165 1.46 7.03 -15.41
N ALA A 166 2.10 5.87 -15.49
CA ALA A 166 1.41 4.62 -15.81
C ALA A 166 0.49 4.09 -14.68
N VAL A 167 0.79 4.42 -13.43
CA VAL A 167 0.20 3.77 -12.24
C VAL A 167 -0.32 4.75 -11.20
N HIS A 168 0.12 6.01 -11.22
CA HIS A 168 -0.25 7.01 -10.23
C HIS A 168 -1.37 7.92 -10.75
N LEU A 169 -2.48 7.95 -10.00
CA LEU A 169 -3.56 8.91 -10.18
C LEU A 169 -3.10 10.33 -9.83
N ARG A 170 -3.63 11.32 -10.56
CA ARG A 170 -3.58 12.72 -10.18
C ARG A 170 -4.36 12.95 -8.89
N TRP A 171 -3.99 13.99 -8.16
CA TRP A 171 -4.67 14.37 -6.93
C TRP A 171 -6.18 14.60 -7.12
N SER A 172 -6.60 15.21 -8.24
CA SER A 172 -8.02 15.40 -8.56
C SER A 172 -8.76 14.06 -8.69
N ALA A 173 -8.19 13.12 -9.45
CA ALA A 173 -8.77 11.78 -9.62
C ALA A 173 -8.74 10.97 -8.32
N ALA A 174 -7.72 11.14 -7.48
CA ALA A 174 -7.62 10.46 -6.18
C ALA A 174 -8.76 10.83 -5.23
N GLN A 175 -9.28 12.06 -5.29
CA GLN A 175 -10.43 12.48 -4.49
C GLN A 175 -11.71 11.72 -4.91
N GLU A 176 -11.98 11.65 -6.22
CA GLU A 176 -13.12 10.90 -6.77
C GLU A 176 -12.98 9.40 -6.50
N PHE A 177 -11.78 8.85 -6.67
CA PHE A 177 -11.47 7.46 -6.34
C PHE A 177 -11.73 7.15 -4.87
N THR A 178 -11.35 8.06 -3.96
CA THR A 178 -11.58 7.90 -2.52
C THR A 178 -13.07 7.83 -2.20
N LEU A 179 -13.91 8.61 -2.89
CA LEU A 179 -15.37 8.53 -2.73
C LEU A 179 -15.93 7.19 -3.22
N ALA A 180 -15.43 6.68 -4.36
CA ALA A 180 -15.78 5.37 -4.89
C ALA A 180 -15.37 4.25 -3.93
N LEU A 181 -14.14 4.31 -3.40
CA LEU A 181 -13.62 3.38 -2.40
C LEU A 181 -14.46 3.40 -1.12
N ALA A 182 -14.82 4.59 -0.63
CA ALA A 182 -15.65 4.73 0.57
C ALA A 182 -17.03 4.08 0.39
N LYS A 183 -17.58 4.07 -0.83
CA LYS A 183 -18.80 3.31 -1.13
C LYS A 183 -18.58 1.81 -1.00
N GLN A 184 -17.50 1.28 -1.59
CA GLN A 184 -17.18 -0.14 -1.47
C GLN A 184 -17.00 -0.58 -0.02
N LEU A 185 -16.32 0.23 0.81
CA LEU A 185 -16.14 -0.05 2.23
C LEU A 185 -17.46 -0.12 3.03
N ARG A 186 -18.46 0.68 2.64
CA ARG A 186 -19.80 0.65 3.25
C ARG A 186 -20.62 -0.56 2.80
N ASP A 187 -20.45 -0.99 1.55
CA ASP A 187 -21.24 -2.05 0.93
C ASP A 187 -20.73 -3.47 1.30
N VAL A 188 -19.56 -3.60 1.94
CA VAL A 188 -19.08 -4.90 2.46
C VAL A 188 -20.04 -5.42 3.56
N PRO A 189 -20.72 -6.57 3.36
CA PRO A 189 -21.72 -7.09 4.29
C PRO A 189 -21.18 -7.26 5.71
N ASN A 190 -22.03 -6.95 6.69
CA ASN A 190 -21.69 -6.99 8.10
C ASN A 190 -21.96 -8.41 8.67
N ASN A 191 -21.16 -9.40 8.26
CA ASN A 191 -21.23 -10.74 8.86
C ASN A 191 -20.53 -10.76 10.23
N ARG A 192 -21.05 -10.00 11.18
CA ARG A 192 -20.79 -10.27 12.60
C ARG A 192 -21.68 -11.42 13.01
N ALA A 193 -21.15 -12.64 12.99
CA ALA A 193 -21.67 -13.66 13.90
C ALA A 193 -21.50 -13.07 15.31
N ALA A 194 -22.62 -12.78 15.99
CA ALA A 194 -22.59 -12.33 17.36
C ALA A 194 -21.80 -13.37 18.18
N PRO A 195 -20.83 -12.96 19.01
CA PRO A 195 -20.22 -13.90 19.93
C PRO A 195 -21.34 -14.47 20.79
N THR A 196 -21.51 -15.78 20.74
CA THR A 196 -22.44 -16.50 21.60
C THR A 196 -22.04 -16.18 23.02
N LEU A 197 -22.85 -15.35 23.71
CA LEU A 197 -22.73 -15.11 25.13
C LEU A 197 -23.01 -16.45 25.82
N VAL A 198 -21.95 -17.22 26.06
CA VAL A 198 -22.01 -18.34 27.00
C VAL A 198 -22.26 -17.71 28.37
N SER A 199 -23.50 -17.78 28.81
CA SER A 199 -23.93 -17.38 30.15
C SER A 199 -23.06 -18.10 31.18
N ARG A 200 -22.10 -17.38 31.79
CA ARG A 200 -21.48 -17.82 33.03
C ARG A 200 -22.38 -17.40 34.19
N SER A 201 -23.45 -18.16 34.38
CA SER A 201 -24.13 -18.24 35.66
C SER A 201 -23.33 -19.21 36.53
N ALA A 202 -22.39 -18.68 37.31
CA ALA A 202 -21.80 -19.42 38.42
C ALA A 202 -21.73 -18.45 39.61
N GLU A 203 -22.70 -18.62 40.50
CA GLU A 203 -22.79 -17.98 41.81
C GLU A 203 -21.46 -18.07 42.55
N ARG A 204 -20.96 -16.93 43.02
CA ARG A 204 -20.01 -16.90 44.15
C ARG A 204 -20.81 -16.67 45.42
N GLN A 205 -21.13 -17.76 46.13
CA GLN A 205 -21.32 -17.69 47.57
C GLN A 205 -19.94 -17.48 48.22
N LEU A 206 -19.79 -16.37 48.92
CA LEU A 206 -18.67 -16.13 49.84
C LEU A 206 -18.97 -16.86 51.16
N PRO A 207 -18.03 -17.62 51.74
CA PRO A 207 -18.17 -18.06 53.12
C PRO A 207 -17.86 -16.87 54.05
N ALA A 208 -18.74 -16.66 55.03
CA ALA A 208 -18.50 -15.78 56.15
C ALA A 208 -17.49 -16.43 57.10
N PHE A 209 -16.38 -15.72 57.38
CA PHE A 209 -15.69 -15.67 58.67
C PHE A 209 -14.97 -14.32 58.78
#